data_AF-A0A533YG68-F1
#
_entry.id   AF-A0A533YG68-F1
#
_cell.length_a   1.000
_cell.length_b   1.000
_cell.length_c   1.000
_cell.angle_alpha   90.00
_cell.angle_beta   90.00
_cell.angle_gamma   90.00
#
_symmetry.space_group_name_H-M   'P 1'
#
loop_
_entity.id
_entity.type
_entity.pdbx_description
1 polymer ?
#
loop_
_entity_poly.entity_id
_entity_poly.type
_entity_poly.pdbx_seq_one_letter_code
_entity_poly.pdbx_strand_id
1 'polypeptide(L)'
;MATPSYIAYIFVDGMLLLFLTAIAFLTHATTRHVVGALAVGTVGVLLHAGHVVLGQTLGWWSASSLTLPHGHWLMSVGLAFWLGTGVGLICWQIVTTLGAGGLVGMLTFMAGFGLLLDSVGSLVSQALVFTPGLIPRISDGVFWATLTVLSQGIMRMIAGTVPRDSSEAPSRIEARKQNAA
;
A
#
# COMPACT_ATOMS: atom_id res chain seq x y z
N MET A 1 22.01 12.23 -23.12
CA MET A 1 20.71 12.96 -23.18
C MET A 1 19.65 12.05 -22.60
N ALA A 2 18.97 12.46 -21.52
CA ALA A 2 17.86 11.69 -20.98
C ALA A 2 16.73 11.64 -22.04
N THR A 3 16.23 10.45 -22.36
CA THR A 3 15.06 10.33 -23.23
C THR A 3 13.84 10.93 -22.52
N PRO A 4 12.84 11.49 -23.25
CA PRO A 4 11.67 12.13 -22.67
C PRO A 4 10.93 11.29 -21.61
N SER A 5 10.99 9.96 -21.73
CA SER A 5 10.44 9.00 -20.77
C SER A 5 11.11 9.04 -19.39
N TYR A 6 12.41 9.29 -19.31
CA TYR A 6 13.17 9.28 -18.04
C TYR A 6 12.80 10.46 -17.13
N ILE A 7 12.60 11.64 -17.71
CA ILE A 7 12.20 12.84 -16.98
C ILE A 7 10.79 12.65 -16.40
N ALA A 8 9.89 12.00 -17.14
CA ALA A 8 8.55 11.70 -16.66
C ALA A 8 8.57 10.76 -15.44
N TYR A 9 9.41 9.72 -15.43
CA TYR A 9 9.51 8.81 -14.28
C TYR A 9 10.05 9.52 -13.03
N ILE A 10 11.13 10.29 -13.15
CA ILE A 10 11.66 11.06 -12.01
C ILE A 10 10.62 12.02 -11.45
N PHE A 11 9.86 12.69 -12.34
CA PHE A 11 8.82 13.60 -11.92
C PHE A 11 7.72 12.88 -11.13
N VAL A 12 7.26 11.71 -11.62
CA VAL A 12 6.25 10.88 -10.95
C VAL A 12 6.77 10.38 -9.60
N ASP A 13 8.00 9.86 -9.55
CA ASP A 13 8.62 9.39 -8.30
C ASP A 13 8.72 10.52 -7.28
N GLY A 14 9.12 11.71 -7.73
CA GLY A 14 9.17 12.92 -6.90
C GLY A 14 7.80 13.33 -6.38
N MET A 15 6.75 13.25 -7.19
CA MET A 15 5.37 13.53 -6.74
C MET A 15 4.89 12.50 -5.71
N LEU A 16 5.23 11.23 -5.89
CA LEU A 16 4.86 10.16 -4.96
C LEU A 16 5.63 10.24 -3.65
N LEU A 17 6.90 10.66 -3.69
CA LEU A 17 7.68 10.99 -2.49
C LEU A 17 7.14 12.22 -1.76
N LEU A 18 6.75 13.27 -2.49
CA LEU A 18 6.09 14.44 -1.91
C LEU A 18 4.76 14.03 -1.24
N PHE A 19 3.99 13.16 -1.90
CA PHE A 19 2.75 12.62 -1.35
C PHE A 19 3.01 11.82 -0.06
N LEU A 20 3.99 10.93 -0.05
CA LEU A 20 4.44 10.22 1.16
C LEU A 20 4.77 11.22 2.29
N THR A 21 5.55 12.25 1.97
CA THR A 21 5.99 13.26 2.92
C THR A 21 4.81 14.05 3.48
N ALA A 22 3.88 14.47 2.61
CA ALA A 22 2.68 15.20 3.00
C ALA A 22 1.79 14.35 3.91
N ILE A 23 1.55 13.08 3.57
CA ILE A 23 0.77 12.17 4.40
C ILE A 23 1.46 11.90 5.74
N ALA A 24 2.77 11.69 5.73
CA ALA A 24 3.54 11.51 6.96
C ALA A 24 3.41 12.74 7.88
N PHE A 25 3.48 13.95 7.31
CA PHE A 25 3.30 15.20 8.04
C PHE A 25 1.87 15.33 8.60
N LEU A 26 0.85 15.14 7.76
CA LEU A 26 -0.58 15.27 8.14
C LEU A 26 -1.01 14.23 9.18
N THR A 27 -0.42 13.04 9.15
CA THR A 27 -0.73 11.96 10.10
C THR A 27 0.17 11.97 11.33
N HIS A 28 1.04 12.98 11.48
CA HIS A 28 2.06 13.04 12.53
C HIS A 28 2.88 11.75 12.66
N ALA A 29 3.19 11.13 11.52
CA ALA A 29 3.90 9.87 11.45
C ALA A 29 5.31 10.01 12.04
N THR A 30 5.63 9.20 13.05
CA THR A 30 6.99 9.14 13.59
C THR A 30 7.96 8.52 12.60
N THR A 31 9.27 8.68 12.82
CA THR A 31 10.30 8.05 11.96
C THR A 31 10.11 6.55 11.80
N ARG A 32 9.63 5.85 12.84
CA ARG A 32 9.34 4.40 12.75
C ARG A 32 8.21 4.09 11.78
N HIS A 33 7.17 4.92 11.73
CA HIS A 33 6.08 4.78 10.77
C HIS A 33 6.58 4.99 9.34
N VAL A 34 7.42 6.00 9.11
CA VAL A 34 8.02 6.26 7.79
C VAL A 34 8.91 5.11 7.35
N VAL A 35 9.78 4.60 8.23
CA VAL A 35 10.63 3.42 7.93
C VAL A 35 9.77 2.19 7.65
N GLY A 36 8.71 1.97 8.43
CA GLY A 36 7.75 0.90 8.19
C GLY A 36 7.08 1.01 6.82
N ALA A 37 6.66 2.21 6.45
CA ALA A 37 6.05 2.50 5.16
C ALA A 37 7.01 2.25 3.99
N LEU A 38 8.27 2.66 4.12
CA LEU A 38 9.29 2.38 3.13
C LEU A 38 9.53 0.87 2.99
N ALA A 39 9.61 0.14 4.11
CA ALA A 39 9.73 -1.33 4.09
C ALA A 39 8.53 -2.00 3.42
N VAL A 40 7.30 -1.55 3.71
CA VAL A 40 6.09 -2.00 3.01
C VAL A 40 6.19 -1.73 1.51
N GLY A 41 6.62 -0.53 1.13
CA GLY A 41 6.82 -0.16 -0.27
C GLY A 41 7.79 -1.10 -0.99
N THR A 42 8.95 -1.36 -0.39
CA THR A 42 9.97 -2.27 -0.93
C THR A 42 9.44 -3.69 -1.08
N VAL A 43 8.82 -4.25 -0.04
CA VAL A 43 8.25 -5.61 -0.09
C VAL A 43 7.11 -5.68 -1.10
N GLY A 44 6.28 -4.65 -1.17
CA GLY A 44 5.16 -4.57 -2.10
C GLY A 44 5.60 -4.58 -3.56
N VAL A 45 6.68 -3.88 -3.91
CA VAL A 45 7.26 -3.93 -5.25
C VAL A 45 7.75 -5.34 -5.60
N LEU A 46 8.44 -6.01 -4.68
CA LEU A 46 8.93 -7.38 -4.90
C LEU A 46 7.77 -8.36 -5.09
N LEU A 47 6.73 -8.25 -4.27
CA LEU A 47 5.53 -9.07 -4.39
C LEU A 47 4.78 -8.78 -5.69
N HIS A 48 4.68 -7.51 -6.07
CA HIS A 48 4.05 -7.13 -7.33
C HIS A 48 4.80 -7.71 -8.53
N ALA A 49 6.13 -7.60 -8.55
CA ALA A 49 6.94 -8.20 -9.60
C ALA A 49 6.75 -9.73 -9.66
N GLY A 50 6.77 -10.40 -8.50
CA GLY A 50 6.50 -11.84 -8.42
C GLY A 50 5.10 -12.21 -8.91
N HIS A 51 4.09 -11.43 -8.55
CA HIS A 51 2.71 -11.61 -9.01
C HIS A 51 2.64 -11.48 -10.54
N VAL A 52 3.20 -10.41 -11.11
CA VAL A 52 3.21 -10.18 -12.57
C VAL A 52 3.85 -11.36 -13.31
N VAL A 53 5.02 -11.83 -12.86
CA VAL A 53 5.71 -12.98 -13.45
C VAL A 53 4.85 -14.24 -13.33
N LEU A 54 4.27 -14.51 -12.15
CA LEU A 54 3.43 -15.68 -11.93
C LEU A 54 2.23 -15.70 -12.88
N GLY A 55 1.49 -14.60 -12.98
CA GLY A 55 0.34 -14.57 -13.89
C GLY A 55 0.71 -14.63 -15.37
N GLN A 56 1.89 -14.14 -15.77
CA GLN A 56 2.41 -14.38 -17.12
C GLN A 56 2.70 -15.86 -17.37
N THR A 57 3.37 -16.54 -16.43
CA THR A 57 3.67 -17.98 -16.56
C THR A 57 2.41 -18.84 -16.59
N LEU A 58 1.35 -18.41 -15.91
CA LEU A 58 0.06 -19.10 -15.88
C LEU A 58 -0.89 -18.67 -17.01
N GLY A 59 -0.47 -17.73 -17.87
CA GLY A 59 -1.28 -17.21 -18.97
C GLY A 59 -2.49 -16.38 -18.51
N TRP A 60 -2.47 -15.85 -17.29
CA TRP A 60 -3.55 -15.04 -16.71
C TRP A 60 -3.55 -13.60 -17.22
N TRP A 61 -2.38 -13.07 -17.59
CA TRP A 61 -2.24 -11.79 -18.26
C TRP A 61 -0.95 -11.71 -19.07
N SER A 62 -0.92 -10.78 -20.02
CA SER A 62 0.31 -10.36 -20.71
C SER A 62 0.70 -8.95 -20.26
N ALA A 63 1.99 -8.70 -19.99
CA ALA A 63 2.47 -7.36 -19.69
C ALA A 63 3.30 -6.82 -20.86
N SER A 64 2.82 -5.75 -21.49
CA SER A 64 3.46 -5.12 -22.65
C SER A 64 4.67 -4.25 -22.25
N SER A 65 4.73 -3.86 -20.98
CA SER A 65 5.64 -2.84 -20.42
C SER A 65 7.04 -3.35 -20.04
N LEU A 66 7.32 -4.66 -20.15
CA LEU A 66 8.63 -5.25 -19.84
C LEU A 66 9.71 -4.97 -20.92
N THR A 67 9.39 -4.18 -21.94
CA THR A 67 10.22 -4.00 -23.14
C THR A 67 11.33 -2.95 -23.03
N LEU A 68 11.38 -2.11 -21.99
CA LEU A 68 12.47 -1.12 -21.82
C LEU A 68 13.42 -1.44 -20.66
N PRO A 69 14.74 -1.59 -20.90
CA PRO A 69 15.73 -2.02 -19.88
C PRO A 69 15.84 -1.13 -18.64
N HIS A 70 15.51 0.16 -18.74
CA HIS A 70 15.67 1.14 -17.65
C HIS A 70 14.35 1.67 -17.08
N GLY A 71 13.23 1.55 -17.82
CA GLY A 71 11.92 2.04 -17.37
C GLY A 71 11.37 1.24 -16.18
N HIS A 72 11.74 -0.03 -16.09
CA HIS A 72 11.25 -0.94 -15.05
C HIS A 72 11.75 -0.55 -13.65
N TRP A 73 13.01 -0.10 -13.52
CA TRP A 73 13.61 0.21 -12.22
C TRP A 73 13.12 1.54 -11.63
N LEU A 74 12.96 2.59 -12.44
CA LEU A 74 12.45 3.88 -11.96
C LEU A 74 10.97 3.79 -11.59
N MET A 75 10.16 3.12 -12.42
CA MET A 75 8.76 2.87 -12.09
C MET A 75 8.61 2.06 -10.79
N SER A 76 9.57 1.18 -10.48
CA SER A 76 9.59 0.44 -9.21
C SER A 76 9.82 1.35 -8.00
N VAL A 77 10.57 2.46 -8.14
CA VAL A 77 10.79 3.41 -7.03
C VAL A 77 9.51 4.19 -6.73
N GLY A 78 8.87 4.76 -7.76
CA GLY A 78 7.57 5.42 -7.59
C GLY A 78 6.53 4.48 -7.01
N LEU A 79 6.45 3.25 -7.54
CA LEU A 79 5.55 2.24 -7.01
C LEU A 79 5.84 1.91 -5.54
N ALA A 80 7.12 1.83 -5.12
CA ALA A 80 7.47 1.65 -3.71
C ALA A 80 6.92 2.80 -2.84
N PHE A 81 7.08 4.05 -3.28
CA PHE A 81 6.54 5.20 -2.53
C PHE A 81 5.01 5.19 -2.49
N TRP A 82 4.36 4.85 -3.60
CA TRP A 82 2.91 4.77 -3.66
C TRP A 82 2.37 3.66 -2.74
N LEU A 83 2.93 2.45 -2.80
CA LEU A 83 2.56 1.32 -1.95
C LEU A 83 2.87 1.62 -0.47
N GLY A 84 4.03 2.23 -0.20
CA GLY A 84 4.40 2.62 1.16
C GLY A 84 3.46 3.69 1.74
N THR A 85 3.08 4.69 0.95
CA THR A 85 2.17 5.75 1.41
C THR A 85 0.75 5.23 1.60
N GLY A 86 0.17 4.63 0.56
CA GLY A 86 -1.21 4.19 0.54
C GLY A 86 -1.42 2.93 1.37
N VAL A 87 -0.72 1.85 1.00
CA VAL A 87 -0.90 0.55 1.64
C VAL A 87 -0.19 0.49 2.99
N GLY A 88 0.94 1.18 3.16
CA GLY A 88 1.65 1.31 4.44
C GLY A 88 0.96 2.27 5.40
N LEU A 89 1.21 3.58 5.24
CA LEU A 89 0.78 4.59 6.21
C LEU A 89 -0.74 4.76 6.30
N ILE A 90 -1.43 4.98 5.18
CA ILE A 90 -2.87 5.30 5.22
C ILE A 90 -3.66 4.11 5.77
N CYS A 91 -3.40 2.90 5.26
CA CYS A 91 -4.05 1.69 5.80
C CYS A 91 -3.70 1.47 7.27
N TRP A 92 -2.44 1.67 7.68
CA TRP A 92 -2.05 1.57 9.08
C TRP A 92 -2.88 2.47 9.99
N GLN A 93 -3.05 3.74 9.62
CA GLN A 93 -3.83 4.68 10.44
C GLN A 93 -5.31 4.28 10.51
N ILE A 94 -5.90 3.86 9.39
CA ILE A 94 -7.30 3.42 9.36
C ILE A 94 -7.52 2.16 10.20
N VAL A 95 -6.61 1.19 10.10
CA VAL A 95 -6.72 -0.08 10.85
C VAL A 95 -6.46 0.12 12.33
N THR A 96 -5.53 1.00 12.72
CA THR A 96 -5.27 1.27 14.14
C THR A 96 -6.38 2.09 14.79
N THR A 97 -7.07 2.95 14.03
CA THR A 97 -8.21 3.75 14.54
C THR A 97 -9.52 2.96 14.61
N LEU A 98 -9.85 2.17 13.58
CA LEU A 98 -11.11 1.43 13.48
C LEU A 98 -11.00 -0.03 13.93
N GLY A 99 -9.81 -0.49 14.31
CA GLY A 99 -9.56 -1.86 14.77
C GLY A 99 -9.86 -2.91 13.71
N ALA A 100 -10.46 -4.03 14.14
CA ALA A 100 -10.76 -5.16 13.26
C ALA A 100 -11.75 -4.81 12.13
N GLY A 101 -12.72 -3.93 12.40
CA GLY A 101 -13.65 -3.44 11.37
C GLY A 101 -12.92 -2.64 10.29
N GLY A 102 -11.95 -1.81 10.68
CA GLY A 102 -11.05 -1.10 9.77
C GLY A 102 -10.26 -2.03 8.86
N LEU A 103 -9.76 -3.14 9.41
CA LEU A 103 -9.03 -4.14 8.62
C LEU A 103 -9.92 -4.78 7.56
N VAL A 104 -11.11 -5.26 7.93
CA VAL A 104 -12.04 -5.88 6.97
C VAL A 104 -12.47 -4.88 5.89
N GLY A 105 -12.79 -3.65 6.29
CA GLY A 105 -13.12 -2.57 5.37
C GLY A 105 -11.97 -2.28 4.39
N MET A 106 -10.75 -2.18 4.90
CA MET A 106 -9.57 -1.87 4.08
C MET A 106 -9.21 -3.03 3.13
N LEU A 107 -9.36 -4.28 3.57
CA LEU A 107 -9.16 -5.44 2.70
C LEU A 107 -10.14 -5.45 1.54
N THR A 108 -11.42 -5.19 1.83
CA THR A 108 -12.47 -5.13 0.81
C THR A 108 -12.24 -3.97 -0.15
N PHE A 109 -11.91 -2.81 0.40
CA PHE A 109 -11.60 -1.61 -0.39
C PHE A 109 -10.39 -1.82 -1.28
N MET A 110 -9.26 -2.32 -0.76
CA MET A 110 -8.04 -2.51 -1.55
C MET A 110 -8.21 -3.60 -2.61
N ALA A 111 -8.93 -4.69 -2.32
CA ALA A 111 -9.24 -5.70 -3.32
C ALA A 111 -10.05 -5.10 -4.49
N GLY A 112 -11.08 -4.30 -4.18
CA GLY A 112 -11.91 -3.66 -5.21
C GLY A 112 -11.21 -2.53 -5.96
N PHE A 113 -10.50 -1.66 -5.23
CA PHE A 113 -9.75 -0.54 -5.78
C PHE A 113 -8.61 -1.01 -6.66
N GLY A 114 -7.84 -2.01 -6.22
CA GLY A 114 -6.78 -2.62 -7.01
C GLY A 114 -7.29 -3.23 -8.31
N LEU A 115 -8.36 -4.02 -8.24
CA LEU A 115 -9.02 -4.56 -9.42
C LEU A 115 -9.47 -3.48 -10.41
N LEU A 116 -10.05 -2.40 -9.90
CA LEU A 116 -10.48 -1.28 -10.72
C LEU A 116 -9.28 -0.56 -11.34
N LEU A 117 -8.24 -0.28 -10.55
CA LEU A 117 -7.01 0.37 -10.98
C LEU A 117 -6.35 -0.42 -12.11
N ASP A 118 -6.21 -1.73 -11.95
CA ASP A 118 -5.56 -2.58 -12.94
C ASP A 118 -6.45 -2.83 -14.16
N SER A 119 -7.78 -2.88 -14.00
CA SER A 119 -8.70 -2.93 -15.14
C SER A 119 -8.69 -1.65 -15.97
N VAL A 120 -8.66 -0.49 -15.32
CA VAL A 120 -8.54 0.81 -16.01
C VAL A 120 -7.14 0.95 -16.64
N GLY A 121 -6.10 0.56 -15.91
CA GLY A 121 -4.73 0.53 -16.40
C GLY A 121 -4.59 -0.35 -17.65
N SER A 122 -5.26 -1.51 -17.64
CA SER A 122 -5.37 -2.40 -18.80
C SER A 122 -5.95 -1.68 -20.01
N LEU A 123 -7.10 -1.03 -19.85
CA LEU A 123 -7.80 -0.33 -20.93
C LEU A 123 -6.98 0.84 -21.50
N VAL A 124 -6.38 1.66 -20.63
CA VAL A 124 -5.75 2.93 -21.02
C VAL A 124 -4.32 2.74 -21.53
N SER A 125 -3.54 1.87 -20.90
CA SER A 125 -2.10 1.75 -21.16
C SER A 125 -1.68 0.41 -21.77
N GLN A 126 -2.56 -0.60 -21.74
CA GLN A 126 -2.23 -1.98 -22.10
C GLN A 126 -1.02 -2.53 -21.32
N ALA A 127 -0.69 -1.93 -20.17
CA ALA A 127 0.47 -2.33 -19.37
C ALA A 127 0.28 -3.74 -18.77
N LEU A 128 -0.95 -4.09 -18.41
CA LEU A 128 -1.34 -5.40 -17.93
C LEU A 128 -2.68 -5.79 -18.57
N VAL A 129 -2.65 -6.75 -19.48
CA VAL A 129 -3.85 -7.17 -20.24
C VAL A 129 -4.33 -8.51 -19.69
N PHE A 130 -5.48 -8.51 -19.03
CA PHE A 130 -6.07 -9.72 -18.45
C PHE A 130 -6.61 -10.65 -19.54
N THR A 131 -6.27 -11.92 -19.44
CA THR A 131 -6.88 -12.99 -20.23
C THR A 131 -8.37 -13.12 -19.84
N PRO A 132 -9.26 -13.46 -20.79
CA PRO A 132 -10.67 -13.72 -20.46
C PRO A 132 -10.81 -14.80 -19.38
N GLY A 133 -11.54 -14.48 -18.31
CA GLY A 133 -11.81 -15.40 -17.23
C GLY A 133 -11.97 -14.71 -15.89
N LEU A 134 -12.53 -15.44 -14.93
CA LEU A 134 -12.71 -14.96 -13.56
C LEU A 134 -11.43 -15.13 -12.71
N ILE A 135 -10.65 -16.17 -12.98
CA ILE A 135 -9.45 -16.53 -12.22
C ILE A 135 -8.41 -15.39 -12.21
N PRO A 136 -8.05 -14.74 -13.33
CA PRO A 136 -7.08 -13.65 -13.32
C PRO A 136 -7.51 -12.47 -12.44
N ARG A 137 -8.80 -12.13 -12.47
CA ARG A 137 -9.38 -11.04 -11.67
C ARG A 137 -9.46 -11.41 -10.19
N ILE A 138 -9.84 -12.63 -9.85
CA ILE A 138 -9.82 -13.07 -8.44
C ILE A 138 -8.39 -13.06 -7.92
N SER A 139 -7.42 -13.57 -8.68
CA SER A 139 -6.00 -13.55 -8.29
C SER A 139 -5.52 -12.15 -8.00
N ASP A 140 -5.87 -11.19 -8.86
CA ASP A 140 -5.48 -9.80 -8.70
C ASP A 140 -6.10 -9.15 -7.45
N GLY A 141 -7.40 -9.36 -7.20
CA GLY A 141 -8.03 -8.91 -5.96
C GLY A 141 -7.41 -9.55 -4.70
N VAL A 142 -7.05 -10.83 -4.77
CA VAL A 142 -6.36 -11.54 -3.69
C VAL A 142 -4.96 -10.98 -3.46
N PHE A 143 -4.24 -10.59 -4.50
CA PHE A 143 -2.93 -9.95 -4.39
C PHE A 143 -3.03 -8.65 -3.59
N TRP A 144 -3.97 -7.76 -3.95
CA TRP A 144 -4.17 -6.49 -3.24
C TRP A 144 -4.60 -6.68 -1.77
N ALA A 145 -5.46 -7.65 -1.50
CA ALA A 145 -5.83 -8.01 -0.12
C ALA A 145 -4.63 -8.55 0.66
N THR A 146 -3.84 -9.44 0.06
CA THR A 146 -2.64 -10.04 0.68
C THR A 146 -1.61 -8.98 1.01
N LEU A 147 -1.36 -8.05 0.07
CA LEU A 147 -0.46 -6.93 0.29
C LEU A 147 -0.92 -6.06 1.45
N THR A 148 -2.23 -5.82 1.57
CA THR A 148 -2.81 -5.06 2.69
C THR A 148 -2.55 -5.76 4.02
N VAL A 149 -2.82 -7.07 4.13
CA VAL A 149 -2.54 -7.85 5.36
C VAL A 149 -1.06 -7.79 5.71
N LEU A 150 -0.19 -8.03 4.73
CA LEU A 150 1.25 -8.05 4.95
C LEU A 150 1.77 -6.68 5.36
N SER A 151 1.26 -5.62 4.74
CA SER A 151 1.56 -4.24 5.13
C SER A 151 1.25 -4.00 6.61
N GLN A 152 0.07 -4.42 7.07
CA GLN A 152 -0.28 -4.29 8.49
C GLN A 152 0.69 -5.08 9.38
N GLY A 153 1.11 -6.28 8.96
CA GLY A 153 2.12 -7.06 9.67
C GLY A 153 3.46 -6.33 9.78
N ILE A 154 4.00 -5.83 8.66
CA ILE A 154 5.26 -5.10 8.59
C ILE A 154 5.19 -3.82 9.43
N MET A 155 4.10 -3.06 9.31
CA MET A 155 3.89 -1.86 10.11
C MET A 155 3.84 -2.18 11.60
N ARG A 156 3.18 -3.26 12.04
CA ARG A 156 3.22 -3.70 13.46
C ARG A 156 4.62 -4.06 13.93
N MET A 157 5.40 -4.75 13.09
CA MET A 157 6.77 -5.14 13.44
C MET A 157 7.70 -3.95 13.62
N ILE A 158 7.55 -2.90 12.81
CA ILE A 158 8.48 -1.75 12.77
C ILE A 158 7.97 -0.57 13.61
N ALA A 159 6.71 -0.18 13.41
CA ALA A 159 6.09 0.95 14.10
C ALA A 159 5.55 0.59 15.50
N GLY A 160 5.35 -0.70 15.76
CA GLY A 160 4.80 -1.22 17.02
C GLY A 160 3.28 -1.29 17.03
N THR A 161 2.70 -1.84 18.10
CA THR A 161 1.26 -1.82 18.33
C THR A 161 0.87 -0.53 19.02
N VAL A 162 -0.15 0.18 18.52
CA VAL A 162 -0.76 1.28 19.27
C VAL A 162 -1.40 0.69 20.53
N PRO A 163 -1.07 1.16 21.75
CA PRO A 163 -1.76 0.74 22.96
C PRO A 163 -3.25 1.03 22.81
N ARG A 164 -4.09 0.03 23.10
CA ARG A 164 -5.54 0.18 23.15
C ARG A 164 -5.92 0.91 24.45
N ASP A 165 -5.48 2.15 24.61
CA ASP A 165 -5.83 2.96 25.77
C ASP A 165 -7.23 3.55 25.58
N SER A 166 -8.25 2.73 25.84
CA SER A 166 -9.65 3.16 25.96
C SER A 166 -10.50 2.20 26.79
N SER A 167 -9.96 1.72 27.93
CA SER A 167 -10.82 1.18 29.00
C SER A 167 -10.49 1.68 30.40
N GLU A 168 -9.33 2.31 30.63
CA GLU A 168 -8.96 2.82 31.98
C GLU A 168 -9.34 4.29 32.24
N ALA A 169 -9.76 5.05 31.23
CA ALA A 169 -10.09 6.47 31.36
C ALA A 169 -11.25 6.79 32.34
N PRO A 170 -12.30 5.96 32.50
CA PRO A 170 -13.35 6.24 33.49
C PRO A 170 -12.85 6.10 34.95
N SER A 171 -11.97 5.12 35.21
CA SER A 171 -11.52 4.80 36.58
C SER A 171 -10.63 5.87 37.21
N ARG A 172 -9.80 6.57 36.41
CA ARG A 172 -8.93 7.65 36.92
C ARG A 172 -9.71 8.93 37.26
N ILE A 173 -10.84 9.16 36.60
CA ILE A 173 -11.70 10.32 36.89
C ILE A 173 -12.51 10.05 38.16
N GLU A 174 -13.01 8.82 38.36
CA GLU A 174 -13.68 8.42 39.61
C GLU A 174 -12.73 8.38 40.80
N ALA A 175 -11.52 7.85 40.65
CA ALA A 175 -10.51 7.83 41.71
C ALA A 175 -10.06 9.24 42.13
N ARG A 176 -10.02 10.20 41.20
CA ARG A 176 -9.76 11.61 41.53
C ARG A 176 -10.92 12.28 42.26
N LYS A 177 -12.17 11.88 41.98
CA LYS A 177 -13.34 12.40 42.71
C LYS A 177 -13.43 11.84 44.12
N GLN A 178 -13.04 10.58 44.35
CA GLN A 178 -13.05 9.97 45.68
C GLN A 178 -11.95 10.51 46.61
N ASN A 179 -10.81 10.95 46.08
CA ASN A 179 -9.74 11.56 46.89
C ASN A 179 -9.93 13.06 47.14
N ALA A 180 -10.98 13.67 46.57
CA ALA A 180 -11.32 15.08 46.74
C ALA A 180 -12.57 15.30 47.60
N ALA A 181 -13.14 14.22 48.17
CA ALA A 181 -14.24 14.21 49.13
C ALA A 181 -13.72 13.72 50.49
#